data_AF-A0A1I0PI50-F1
#
_entry.id   AF-A0A1I0PI50-F1
#
_cell.length_a   1.000
_cell.length_b   1.000
_cell.length_c   1.000
_cell.angle_alpha   90.00
_cell.angle_beta   90.00
_cell.angle_gamma   90.00
#
_symmetry.space_group_name_H-M   'P 1'
#
loop_
_entity.id
_entity.type
_entity.pdbx_description
1 polymer ?
#
loop_
_entity_poly.entity_id
_entity_poly.type
_entity_poly.pdbx_seq_one_letter_code
_entity_poly.pdbx_strand_id
1 'polypeptide(L)'
;MLYDEPRGASPSLTMSDATTILVDTDLERDDAAAAAMDLYLHLVGDGTIAAQPSEDEEARFRVLDERLVADTGIQAIGLHASGHRWRGDGRGGAELIDGGRENGIFCRYDGSFSIRCPECGERLAPGDDGSEALEEALAVWCDAPDSAYVACPSCATWTPLHLWRSPEHDFAVGHYAITLYGAHLQGLLGKGNAHAATALRHRLGDLAGDYTVVFARS
;
A
#
# COMPACT_ATOMS: atom_id res chain seq x y z
N MET A 1 -21.65 21.17 -49.97
CA MET A 1 -20.65 20.47 -49.16
C MET A 1 -21.02 20.70 -47.71
N LEU A 2 -21.64 19.70 -47.08
CA LEU A 2 -21.92 19.69 -45.65
C LEU A 2 -20.64 19.27 -44.93
N TYR A 3 -20.21 20.07 -43.95
CA TYR A 3 -19.17 19.66 -43.01
C TYR A 3 -19.84 18.81 -41.93
N ASP A 4 -19.45 17.52 -41.86
CA ASP A 4 -19.73 16.67 -40.70
C ASP A 4 -18.78 17.07 -39.56
N GLU A 5 -19.33 17.44 -38.41
CA GLU A 5 -18.58 17.55 -37.16
C GLU A 5 -18.23 16.14 -36.66
N PRO A 6 -16.98 15.87 -36.22
CA PRO A 6 -16.68 14.61 -35.58
C PRO A 6 -17.32 14.60 -34.19
N ARG A 7 -18.28 13.69 -34.04
CA ARG A 7 -18.90 13.32 -32.76
C ARG A 7 -17.82 13.10 -31.71
N GLY A 8 -17.95 13.82 -30.60
CA GLY A 8 -17.09 13.66 -29.43
C GLY A 8 -17.01 12.19 -29.05
N ALA A 9 -15.80 11.64 -29.17
CA ALA A 9 -15.46 10.40 -28.51
C ALA A 9 -15.61 10.66 -27.00
N SER A 10 -16.50 9.91 -26.35
CA SER A 10 -16.52 9.81 -24.89
C SER A 10 -15.09 9.57 -24.42
N PRO A 11 -14.59 10.31 -23.42
CA PRO A 11 -13.33 9.94 -22.80
C PRO A 11 -13.55 8.55 -22.23
N SER A 12 -12.90 7.55 -22.82
CA SER A 12 -12.61 6.30 -22.16
C SER A 12 -12.11 6.69 -20.78
N LEU A 13 -12.83 6.30 -19.72
CA LEU A 13 -12.33 6.33 -18.36
C LEU A 13 -11.15 5.34 -18.34
N THR A 14 -10.00 5.78 -18.81
CA THR A 14 -8.73 5.15 -18.53
C THR A 14 -8.66 5.13 -17.01
N MET A 15 -8.88 3.96 -16.43
CA MET A 15 -8.69 3.73 -15.01
C MET A 15 -7.32 4.28 -14.66
N SER A 16 -7.26 5.17 -13.67
CA SER A 16 -5.97 5.61 -13.20
C SER A 16 -5.29 4.42 -12.56
N ASP A 17 -4.14 4.07 -13.11
CA ASP A 17 -3.16 3.15 -12.58
C ASP A 17 -2.54 3.62 -11.23
N ALA A 18 -3.06 4.71 -10.65
CA ALA A 18 -2.65 5.21 -9.36
C ALA A 18 -3.15 4.32 -8.23
N THR A 19 -2.24 3.90 -7.35
CA THR A 19 -2.57 3.20 -6.12
C THR A 19 -2.11 4.01 -4.91
N THR A 20 -2.91 3.92 -3.84
CA THR A 20 -2.50 4.40 -2.52
C THR A 20 -2.32 3.20 -1.62
N ILE A 21 -1.17 3.07 -1.00
CA ILE A 21 -0.83 1.95 -0.13
C ILE A 21 -0.73 2.48 1.29
N LEU A 22 -1.38 1.80 2.21
CA LEU A 22 -1.34 2.09 3.64
C LEU A 22 -0.51 0.99 4.29
N VAL A 23 0.70 1.33 4.76
CA VAL A 23 1.64 0.36 5.35
C VAL A 23 1.66 0.52 6.86
N ASP A 24 1.36 -0.58 7.56
CA ASP A 24 1.53 -0.65 9.01
C ASP A 24 3.00 -0.99 9.28
N THR A 25 3.72 -0.03 9.86
CA THR A 25 5.16 -0.17 10.09
C THR A 25 5.50 -0.76 11.44
N ASP A 26 4.50 -0.91 12.30
CA ASP A 26 4.67 -1.25 13.71
C ASP A 26 4.04 -2.62 14.04
N LEU A 27 3.13 -3.13 13.20
CA LEU A 27 2.56 -4.46 13.35
C LEU A 27 3.62 -5.56 13.18
N GLU A 28 3.68 -6.45 14.16
CA GLU A 28 4.58 -7.61 14.14
C GLU A 28 4.22 -8.57 13.01
N ARG A 29 5.25 -9.26 12.49
CA ARG A 29 5.09 -10.19 11.36
C ARG A 29 4.08 -11.30 11.63
N ASP A 30 4.09 -11.85 12.84
CA ASP A 30 3.24 -12.99 13.21
C ASP A 30 1.75 -12.59 13.33
N ASP A 31 1.46 -11.30 13.54
CA ASP A 31 0.10 -10.77 13.62
C ASP A 31 -0.46 -10.34 12.26
N ALA A 32 0.40 -10.16 11.24
CA ALA A 32 0.01 -9.62 9.93
C ALA A 32 -1.09 -10.45 9.23
N ALA A 33 -1.01 -11.78 9.31
CA ALA A 33 -1.99 -12.67 8.71
C ALA A 33 -3.36 -12.56 9.39
N ALA A 34 -3.37 -12.46 10.73
CA ALA A 34 -4.59 -12.27 11.51
C ALA A 34 -5.22 -10.91 11.20
N ALA A 35 -4.43 -9.83 11.18
CA ALA A 35 -4.90 -8.49 10.83
C ALA A 35 -5.52 -8.44 9.42
N ALA A 36 -4.88 -9.08 8.43
CA ALA A 36 -5.42 -9.16 7.08
C ALA A 36 -6.74 -9.94 7.01
N MET A 37 -6.85 -11.05 7.72
CA MET A 37 -8.08 -11.84 7.78
C MET A 37 -9.21 -11.11 8.50
N ASP A 38 -8.91 -10.43 9.61
CA ASP A 38 -9.90 -9.69 10.39
C ASP A 38 -10.49 -8.54 9.56
N LEU A 39 -9.64 -7.77 8.86
CA LEU A 39 -10.14 -6.71 7.98
C LEU A 39 -10.93 -7.28 6.79
N TYR A 40 -10.49 -8.40 6.20
CA TYR A 40 -11.25 -9.08 5.16
C TYR A 40 -12.66 -9.45 5.62
N LEU A 41 -12.77 -10.12 6.78
CA LEU A 41 -14.06 -10.54 7.34
C LEU A 41 -14.96 -9.34 7.65
N HIS A 42 -14.37 -8.24 8.14
CA HIS A 42 -15.09 -6.99 8.37
C HIS A 42 -15.66 -6.39 7.07
N LEU A 43 -14.83 -6.19 6.05
CA LEU A 43 -15.20 -5.54 4.78
C LEU A 43 -16.11 -6.41 3.90
N VAL A 44 -16.05 -7.74 4.03
CA VAL A 44 -17.01 -8.64 3.38
C VAL A 44 -18.33 -8.67 4.15
N GLY A 45 -18.27 -8.70 5.48
CA GLY A 45 -19.44 -8.75 6.35
C GLY A 45 -20.34 -7.52 6.24
N ASP A 46 -19.76 -6.35 5.98
CA ASP A 46 -20.51 -5.10 5.79
C ASP A 46 -20.87 -4.81 4.32
N GLY A 47 -20.41 -5.65 3.38
CA GLY A 47 -20.65 -5.51 1.95
C GLY A 47 -19.82 -4.42 1.27
N THR A 48 -18.73 -3.95 1.89
CA THR A 48 -17.81 -2.98 1.27
C THR A 48 -17.06 -3.60 0.09
N ILE A 49 -16.61 -4.85 0.21
CA ILE A 49 -15.86 -5.56 -0.85
C ILE A 49 -16.51 -6.91 -1.22
N ALA A 50 -16.16 -7.41 -2.40
CA ALA A 50 -16.51 -8.74 -2.84
C ALA A 50 -15.80 -9.82 -2.01
N ALA A 51 -16.47 -10.96 -1.80
CA ALA A 51 -15.93 -12.05 -0.99
C ALA A 51 -14.78 -12.80 -1.67
N GLN A 52 -14.66 -12.74 -3.00
CA GLN A 52 -13.61 -13.40 -3.77
C GLN A 52 -12.63 -12.36 -4.34
N PRO A 53 -11.32 -12.61 -4.27
CA PRO A 53 -10.33 -11.79 -4.94
C PRO A 53 -10.40 -12.03 -6.46
N SER A 54 -9.85 -11.11 -7.23
CA SER A 54 -9.53 -11.32 -8.65
C SER A 54 -8.57 -12.49 -8.84
N GLU A 55 -8.64 -13.11 -10.02
CA GLU A 55 -7.71 -14.17 -10.44
C GLU A 55 -6.34 -13.63 -10.93
N ASP A 56 -6.07 -12.33 -10.73
CA ASP A 56 -4.79 -11.71 -11.09
C ASP A 56 -3.73 -11.90 -9.99
N GLU A 57 -2.47 -11.60 -10.32
CA GLU A 57 -1.33 -11.87 -9.42
C GLU A 57 -1.38 -11.07 -8.10
N GLU A 58 -2.07 -9.93 -8.08
CA GLU A 58 -2.19 -9.06 -6.89
C GLU A 58 -3.39 -9.42 -5.98
N ALA A 59 -4.28 -10.32 -6.43
CA ALA A 59 -5.43 -10.83 -5.67
C ALA A 59 -6.25 -9.73 -4.96
N ARG A 60 -6.73 -8.75 -5.72
CA ARG A 60 -7.52 -7.61 -5.23
C ARG A 60 -9.01 -7.93 -5.10
N PHE A 61 -9.65 -7.35 -4.09
CA PHE A 61 -11.09 -7.46 -3.86
C PHE A 61 -11.83 -6.26 -4.46
N ARG A 62 -12.82 -6.52 -5.30
CA ARG A 62 -13.63 -5.45 -5.91
C ARG A 62 -14.44 -4.73 -4.83
N VAL A 63 -14.47 -3.40 -4.86
CA VAL A 63 -15.37 -2.59 -4.03
C VAL A 63 -16.80 -2.70 -4.55
N LEU A 64 -17.74 -3.02 -3.65
CA LEU A 64 -19.17 -3.14 -3.93
C LEU A 64 -19.96 -1.91 -3.48
N ASP A 65 -19.45 -1.14 -2.52
CA ASP A 65 -20.11 0.08 -2.06
C ASP A 65 -19.97 1.22 -3.08
N GLU A 66 -21.04 1.45 -3.85
CA GLU A 66 -21.09 2.50 -4.88
C GLU A 66 -20.85 3.91 -4.34
N ARG A 67 -21.23 4.19 -3.08
CA ARG A 67 -20.98 5.51 -2.47
C ARG A 67 -19.50 5.69 -2.18
N LEU A 68 -18.84 4.63 -1.68
CA LEU A 68 -17.40 4.66 -1.47
C LEU A 68 -16.67 4.93 -2.80
N VAL A 69 -17.06 4.23 -3.88
CA VAL A 69 -16.49 4.46 -5.21
C VAL A 69 -16.71 5.91 -5.67
N ALA A 70 -17.93 6.44 -5.50
CA ALA A 70 -18.25 7.81 -5.92
C ALA A 70 -17.48 8.88 -5.14
N ASP A 71 -17.30 8.69 -3.82
CA ASP A 71 -16.67 9.66 -2.94
C ASP A 71 -15.13 9.65 -3.03
N THR A 72 -14.53 8.48 -3.31
CA THR A 72 -13.08 8.27 -3.21
C THR A 72 -12.42 7.89 -4.54
N GLY A 73 -13.17 7.37 -5.50
CA GLY A 73 -12.63 6.79 -6.73
C GLY A 73 -12.00 5.39 -6.57
N ILE A 74 -12.03 4.80 -5.36
CA ILE A 74 -11.47 3.47 -5.11
C ILE A 74 -12.38 2.40 -5.73
N GLN A 75 -11.81 1.50 -6.51
CA GLN A 75 -12.54 0.45 -7.23
C GLN A 75 -12.20 -0.96 -6.74
N ALA A 76 -11.04 -1.14 -6.11
CA ALA A 76 -10.63 -2.39 -5.51
C ALA A 76 -9.71 -2.13 -4.29
N ILE A 77 -9.65 -3.12 -3.41
CA ILE A 77 -8.81 -3.13 -2.21
C ILE A 77 -7.96 -4.40 -2.21
N GLY A 78 -6.65 -4.27 -2.05
CA GLY A 78 -5.72 -5.36 -1.76
C GLY A 78 -5.42 -5.40 -0.27
N LEU A 79 -5.36 -6.60 0.30
CA LEU A 79 -5.02 -6.84 1.71
C LEU A 79 -3.76 -7.71 1.74
N HIS A 80 -2.70 -7.24 2.36
CA HIS A 80 -1.39 -7.84 2.21
C HIS A 80 -0.80 -8.22 3.56
N ALA A 81 -0.29 -9.45 3.68
CA ALA A 81 0.41 -9.94 4.84
C ALA A 81 1.68 -10.66 4.41
N SER A 82 2.79 -10.34 5.09
CA SER A 82 4.12 -10.89 4.77
C SER A 82 4.12 -12.40 4.70
N GLY A 83 4.61 -12.96 3.59
CA GLY A 83 4.73 -14.41 3.38
C GLY A 83 3.40 -15.11 3.07
N HIS A 84 2.30 -14.38 2.88
CA HIS A 84 0.98 -14.94 2.63
C HIS A 84 0.38 -14.49 1.30
N ARG A 85 -0.55 -15.27 0.75
CA ARG A 85 -1.35 -14.90 -0.44
C ARG A 85 -2.80 -15.29 -0.27
N TRP A 86 -3.69 -14.54 -0.93
CA TRP A 86 -5.10 -14.87 -1.00
C TRP A 86 -5.39 -15.95 -2.04
N ARG A 87 -6.41 -16.76 -1.75
CA ARG A 87 -7.01 -17.71 -2.69
C ARG A 87 -8.50 -17.82 -2.40
N GLY A 88 -9.30 -18.15 -3.41
CA GLY A 88 -10.68 -18.58 -3.17
C GLY A 88 -10.73 -19.86 -2.31
N ASP A 89 -11.67 -19.91 -1.37
CA ASP A 89 -11.85 -21.03 -0.42
C ASP A 89 -12.70 -22.20 -0.98
N GLY A 90 -13.20 -22.05 -2.22
CA GLY A 90 -14.11 -23.01 -2.86
C GLY A 90 -15.55 -22.99 -2.36
N ARG A 91 -15.90 -22.10 -1.42
CA ARG A 91 -17.24 -21.91 -0.84
C ARG A 91 -17.85 -20.54 -1.14
N GLY A 92 -17.18 -19.76 -1.98
CA GLY A 92 -17.60 -18.41 -2.37
C GLY A 92 -16.94 -17.30 -1.55
N GLY A 93 -16.00 -17.65 -0.67
CA GLY A 93 -15.15 -16.71 0.06
C GLY A 93 -13.69 -16.83 -0.36
N ALA A 94 -12.82 -16.31 0.50
CA ALA A 94 -11.38 -16.35 0.35
C ALA A 94 -10.71 -16.78 1.64
N GLU A 95 -9.53 -17.38 1.50
CA GLU A 95 -8.64 -17.75 2.58
C GLU A 95 -7.24 -17.23 2.31
N LEU A 96 -6.51 -16.95 3.39
CA LEU A 96 -5.13 -16.53 3.36
C LEU A 96 -4.24 -17.75 3.63
N ILE A 97 -3.29 -18.01 2.74
CA ILE A 97 -2.42 -19.19 2.79
C ILE A 97 -0.94 -18.81 2.71
N ASP A 98 -0.09 -19.67 3.26
CA ASP A 98 1.36 -19.51 3.21
C ASP A 98 1.91 -19.53 1.76
N GLY A 99 2.98 -18.75 1.55
CA GLY A 99 3.76 -18.70 0.32
C GLY A 99 3.39 -17.53 -0.60
N GLY A 100 3.10 -16.36 -0.03
CA GLY A 100 3.04 -15.12 -0.80
C GLY A 100 4.38 -14.77 -1.44
N ARG A 101 4.36 -14.05 -2.58
CA ARG A 101 5.58 -13.47 -3.18
C ARG A 101 6.13 -12.34 -2.32
N GLU A 102 5.25 -11.62 -1.62
CA GLU A 102 5.57 -10.45 -0.82
C GLU A 102 6.00 -10.90 0.58
N ASN A 103 7.31 -11.04 0.81
CA ASN A 103 7.87 -10.89 2.15
C ASN A 103 7.86 -9.39 2.41
N GLY A 104 6.97 -8.95 3.29
CA GLY A 104 6.38 -7.60 3.27
C GLY A 104 7.38 -6.53 2.92
N ILE A 105 7.09 -5.73 1.91
CA ILE A 105 7.65 -4.41 1.63
C ILE A 105 6.97 -3.97 0.35
N PHE A 106 6.29 -2.82 0.40
CA PHE A 106 5.83 -2.12 -0.79
C PHE A 106 6.92 -1.17 -1.24
N CYS A 107 8.04 -1.75 -1.66
CA CYS A 107 9.03 -1.06 -2.47
C CYS A 107 8.75 -1.52 -3.89
N ARG A 108 7.92 -0.78 -4.63
CA ARG A 108 7.93 -0.94 -6.08
C ARG A 108 9.27 -0.38 -6.55
N TYR A 109 10.22 -1.30 -6.71
CA TYR A 109 11.60 -1.08 -7.18
C TYR A 109 11.65 -0.64 -8.66
N ASP A 110 10.54 -0.17 -9.23
CA ASP A 110 10.47 0.34 -10.60
C ASP A 110 10.90 1.82 -10.71
N GLY A 111 11.16 2.50 -9.58
CA GLY A 111 11.63 3.87 -9.52
C GLY A 111 12.74 4.11 -8.48
N SER A 112 13.45 5.22 -8.64
CA SER A 112 14.34 5.75 -7.60
C SER A 112 13.50 6.45 -6.54
N PHE A 113 13.67 6.07 -5.27
CA PHE A 113 13.09 6.78 -4.13
C PHE A 113 14.20 7.45 -3.32
N SER A 114 13.80 8.34 -2.40
CA SER A 114 14.73 8.87 -1.41
C SER A 114 14.11 8.93 -0.03
N ILE A 115 14.84 8.46 0.96
CA ILE A 115 14.42 8.43 2.37
C ILE A 115 15.20 9.45 3.19
N ARG A 116 14.66 9.81 4.35
CA ARG A 116 15.33 10.65 5.34
C ARG A 116 15.67 9.87 6.60
N CYS A 117 16.86 10.12 7.11
CA CYS A 117 17.25 9.64 8.44
C CYS A 117 16.28 10.21 9.48
N PRO A 118 15.67 9.38 10.34
CA PRO A 118 14.73 9.87 11.34
C PRO A 118 15.39 10.77 12.40
N GLU A 119 16.71 10.68 12.57
CA GLU A 119 17.46 11.46 13.57
C GLU A 119 17.94 12.82 13.05
N CYS A 120 18.67 12.84 11.93
CA CYS A 120 19.27 14.07 11.41
C CYS A 120 18.63 14.60 10.12
N GLY A 121 17.69 13.87 9.53
CA GLY A 121 17.00 14.27 8.30
C GLY A 121 17.82 14.15 7.02
N GLU A 122 19.05 13.62 7.11
CA GLU A 122 19.93 13.36 5.96
C GLU A 122 19.21 12.52 4.92
N ARG A 123 19.39 12.88 3.64
CA ARG A 123 18.74 12.19 2.54
C ARG A 123 19.61 11.03 2.07
N LEU A 124 19.00 9.86 1.85
CA LEU A 124 19.63 8.72 1.21
C LEU A 124 18.76 8.24 0.05
N ALA A 125 19.38 7.87 -1.05
CA ALA A 125 18.75 7.17 -2.16
C ALA A 125 19.63 5.97 -2.56
N PRO A 126 19.05 4.86 -3.04
CA PRO A 126 19.82 3.77 -3.62
C PRO A 126 20.68 4.26 -4.79
N GLY A 127 21.94 3.79 -4.86
CA GLY A 127 22.90 4.19 -5.89
C GLY A 127 23.64 5.51 -5.65
N ASP A 128 23.37 6.23 -4.56
CA ASP A 128 24.18 7.38 -4.14
C ASP A 128 25.47 6.91 -3.42
N ASP A 129 26.54 7.72 -3.45
CA ASP A 129 27.74 7.44 -2.67
C ASP A 129 27.40 7.35 -1.17
N GLY A 130 27.67 6.20 -0.53
CA GLY A 130 27.31 5.95 0.87
C GLY A 130 25.94 5.28 1.09
N SER A 131 25.27 4.83 0.03
CA SER A 131 23.99 4.10 0.11
C SER A 131 24.13 2.60 0.38
N GLU A 132 25.34 2.07 0.56
CA GLU A 132 25.58 0.63 0.75
C GLU A 132 24.82 0.08 1.96
N ALA A 133 24.78 0.85 3.06
CA ALA A 133 24.04 0.48 4.27
C ALA A 133 22.52 0.39 4.03
N LEU A 134 21.97 1.18 3.10
CA LEU A 134 20.56 1.11 2.73
C LEU A 134 20.29 -0.13 1.88
N GLU A 135 21.14 -0.41 0.90
CA GLU A 135 21.02 -1.60 0.03
C GLU A 135 21.14 -2.90 0.82
N GLU A 136 22.08 -2.98 1.76
CA GLU A 136 22.22 -4.10 2.69
C GLU A 136 20.98 -4.25 3.57
N ALA A 137 20.46 -3.17 4.15
CA ALA A 137 19.27 -3.23 4.98
C ALA A 137 18.03 -3.70 4.20
N LEU A 138 17.89 -3.28 2.94
CA LEU A 138 16.82 -3.72 2.05
C LEU A 138 16.95 -5.21 1.72
N ALA A 139 18.17 -5.70 1.51
CA ALA A 139 18.41 -7.13 1.32
C ALA A 139 18.08 -7.94 2.58
N VAL A 140 18.52 -7.47 3.76
CA VAL A 140 18.23 -8.10 5.06
C VAL A 140 16.74 -8.13 5.34
N TRP A 141 16.00 -7.08 5.00
CA TRP A 141 14.59 -7.00 5.31
C TRP A 141 13.79 -8.17 4.72
N CYS A 142 14.12 -8.61 3.50
CA CYS A 142 13.45 -9.73 2.84
C CYS A 142 13.54 -11.05 3.62
N ASP A 143 14.61 -11.23 4.40
CA ASP A 143 14.93 -12.46 5.13
C ASP A 143 14.66 -12.35 6.63
N ALA A 144 15.08 -11.23 7.24
CA ALA A 144 15.05 -10.95 8.67
C ALA A 144 14.68 -9.48 8.94
N PRO A 145 13.40 -9.11 8.78
CA PRO A 145 12.93 -7.72 8.83
C PRO A 145 13.22 -7.01 10.16
N ASP A 146 13.08 -7.71 11.29
CA ASP A 146 13.39 -7.15 12.62
C ASP A 146 14.89 -6.86 12.84
N SER A 147 15.73 -7.38 11.93
CA SER A 147 17.19 -7.19 11.93
C SER A 147 17.66 -6.19 10.86
N ALA A 148 16.74 -5.56 10.11
CA ALA A 148 17.09 -4.60 9.08
C ALA A 148 17.28 -3.19 9.68
N TYR A 149 18.53 -2.76 9.75
CA TYR A 149 18.94 -1.44 10.25
C TYR A 149 19.76 -0.71 9.20
N VAL A 150 19.56 0.61 9.11
CA VAL A 150 20.36 1.49 8.26
C VAL A 150 21.25 2.35 9.15
N ALA A 151 22.55 2.38 8.83
CA ALA A 151 23.49 3.33 9.41
C ALA A 151 23.45 4.63 8.60
N CYS A 152 23.08 5.75 9.24
CA CYS A 152 23.11 7.04 8.56
C CYS A 152 24.57 7.49 8.31
N PRO A 153 24.98 7.83 7.07
CA PRO A 153 26.35 8.25 6.78
C PRO A 153 26.71 9.61 7.38
N SER A 154 25.72 10.43 7.74
CA SER A 154 25.91 11.79 8.26
C SER A 154 26.03 11.81 9.79
N CYS A 155 25.12 11.15 10.52
CA CYS A 155 25.13 11.15 11.99
C CYS A 155 25.60 9.82 12.63
N ALA A 156 25.96 8.82 11.81
CA ALA A 156 26.39 7.49 12.23
C ALA A 156 25.39 6.71 13.12
N THR A 157 24.13 7.17 13.23
CA THR A 157 23.13 6.49 14.04
C THR A 157 22.54 5.31 13.27
N TRP A 158 22.39 4.19 13.96
CA TRP A 158 21.76 2.98 13.47
C TRP A 158 20.28 3.00 13.82
N THR A 159 19.42 2.92 12.81
CA THR A 159 17.97 3.02 13.01
C THR A 159 17.25 1.93 12.21
N PRO A 160 16.20 1.30 12.78
CA PRO A 160 15.38 0.32 12.06
C PRO A 160 14.87 0.87 10.73
N LEU A 161 14.91 0.06 9.67
CA LEU A 161 14.51 0.48 8.32
C LEU A 161 13.06 0.99 8.27
N HIS A 162 12.15 0.38 9.05
CA HIS A 162 10.73 0.76 9.12
C HIS A 162 10.48 2.16 9.68
N LEU A 163 11.47 2.83 10.27
CA LEU A 163 11.36 4.22 10.73
C LEU A 163 11.76 5.24 9.65
N TRP A 164 12.41 4.79 8.58
CA TRP A 164 12.80 5.67 7.49
C TRP A 164 11.58 6.02 6.63
N ARG A 165 11.50 7.28 6.22
CA ARG A 165 10.35 7.81 5.49
C ARG A 165 10.82 8.57 4.26
N SER A 166 10.09 8.41 3.15
CA SER A 166 10.27 9.25 1.98
C SER A 166 9.46 10.55 2.10
N PRO A 167 10.05 11.71 1.79
CA PRO A 167 9.32 12.98 1.67
C PRO A 167 8.27 12.98 0.55
N GLU A 168 8.49 12.16 -0.48
CA GLU A 168 7.60 12.07 -1.65
C GLU A 168 6.50 11.02 -1.46
N HIS A 169 6.47 10.35 -0.29
CA HIS A 169 5.52 9.28 0.00
C HIS A 169 5.59 8.14 -1.01
N ASP A 170 6.79 7.75 -1.46
CA ASP A 170 7.01 6.64 -2.41
C ASP A 170 7.72 5.44 -1.77
N PHE A 171 7.90 5.46 -0.43
CA PHE A 171 8.59 4.41 0.31
C PHE A 171 8.00 4.20 1.70
N ALA A 172 7.72 2.93 2.03
CA ALA A 172 7.53 2.42 3.38
C ALA A 172 7.79 0.90 3.41
N VAL A 173 8.14 0.40 4.58
CA VAL A 173 8.37 -1.03 4.83
C VAL A 173 7.56 -1.46 6.05
N GLY A 174 6.97 -2.64 6.01
CA GLY A 174 6.08 -3.14 7.05
C GLY A 174 5.55 -4.53 6.73
N HIS A 175 4.87 -5.17 7.69
CA HIS A 175 4.41 -6.55 7.55
C HIS A 175 2.99 -6.70 7.03
N TYR A 176 2.19 -5.66 7.19
CA TYR A 176 0.80 -5.58 6.78
C TYR A 176 0.55 -4.31 5.99
N ALA A 177 -0.25 -4.41 4.93
CA ALA A 177 -0.67 -3.25 4.17
C ALA A 177 -2.03 -3.40 3.51
N ILE A 178 -2.61 -2.25 3.17
CA ILE A 178 -3.85 -2.11 2.42
C ILE A 178 -3.54 -1.33 1.14
N THR A 179 -3.76 -1.94 -0.02
CA THR A 179 -3.63 -1.26 -1.31
C THR A 179 -4.99 -0.80 -1.79
N LEU A 180 -5.13 0.49 -2.11
CA LEU A 180 -6.35 1.11 -2.59
C LEU A 180 -6.16 1.46 -4.07
N TYR A 181 -6.94 0.80 -4.93
CA TYR A 181 -6.82 0.91 -6.38
C TYR A 181 -7.84 1.89 -6.97
N GLY A 182 -7.39 2.73 -7.90
CA GLY A 182 -8.27 3.56 -8.75
C GLY A 182 -8.02 5.06 -8.66
N ALA A 183 -7.37 5.54 -7.59
CA ALA A 183 -6.96 6.94 -7.43
C ALA A 183 -5.92 7.12 -6.31
N HIS A 184 -5.10 8.17 -6.41
CA HIS A 184 -4.31 8.66 -5.27
C HIS A 184 -5.19 9.43 -4.28
N LEU A 185 -5.29 8.92 -3.05
CA LEU A 185 -6.11 9.50 -2.00
C LEU A 185 -5.33 10.52 -1.16
N GLN A 186 -5.00 11.66 -1.77
CA GLN A 186 -4.24 12.73 -1.12
C GLN A 186 -4.90 13.26 0.17
N GLY A 187 -6.23 13.12 0.30
CA GLY A 187 -6.97 13.43 1.52
C GLY A 187 -6.50 12.64 2.76
N LEU A 188 -5.84 11.49 2.56
CA LEU A 188 -5.24 10.71 3.65
C LEU A 188 -4.01 11.39 4.27
N LEU A 189 -3.39 12.35 3.59
CA LEU A 189 -2.32 13.18 4.15
C LEU A 189 -2.84 14.47 4.82
N GLY A 190 -4.16 14.61 5.01
CA GLY A 190 -4.78 15.85 5.47
C GLY A 190 -4.84 16.94 4.40
N LYS A 191 -4.47 16.62 3.15
CA LYS A 191 -4.56 17.52 1.99
C LYS A 191 -5.82 17.18 1.17
N GLY A 192 -6.96 17.82 1.44
CA GLY A 192 -8.18 17.67 0.61
C GLY A 192 -9.47 17.38 1.39
N ASN A 193 -10.42 16.68 0.76
CA ASN A 193 -11.76 16.39 1.30
C ASN A 193 -11.67 15.47 2.52
N ALA A 194 -11.55 16.08 3.70
CA ALA A 194 -11.33 15.39 4.97
C ALA A 194 -12.44 14.38 5.29
N HIS A 195 -13.68 14.61 4.84
CA HIS A 195 -14.81 13.75 5.22
C HIS A 195 -14.71 12.35 4.61
N ALA A 196 -14.49 12.25 3.29
CA ALA A 196 -14.37 10.96 2.60
C ALA A 196 -13.15 10.17 3.09
N ALA A 197 -12.02 10.86 3.33
CA ALA A 197 -10.82 10.27 3.90
C ALA A 197 -11.05 9.75 5.34
N THR A 198 -11.78 10.47 6.18
CA THR A 198 -12.13 10.02 7.54
C THR A 198 -13.12 8.85 7.52
N ALA A 199 -14.13 8.88 6.66
CA ALA A 199 -15.08 7.79 6.52
C ALA A 199 -14.40 6.50 6.02
N LEU A 200 -13.48 6.62 5.05
CA LEU A 200 -12.67 5.50 4.59
C LEU A 200 -11.82 4.93 5.72
N ARG A 201 -11.10 5.77 6.47
CA ARG A 201 -10.29 5.30 7.61
C ARG A 201 -11.15 4.51 8.61
N HIS A 202 -12.32 5.02 8.98
CA HIS A 202 -13.23 4.28 9.87
C HIS A 202 -13.62 2.91 9.35
N ARG A 203 -13.83 2.75 8.03
CA ARG A 203 -14.13 1.45 7.42
C ARG A 203 -12.95 0.51 7.38
N LEU A 204 -11.74 1.06 7.22
CA LEU A 204 -10.50 0.29 7.28
C LEU A 204 -10.11 -0.08 8.72
N GLY A 205 -10.87 0.39 9.72
CA GLY A 205 -10.66 0.15 11.15
C GLY A 205 -9.92 1.28 11.86
N ASP A 206 -9.93 1.26 13.20
CA ASP A 206 -9.29 2.31 14.04
C ASP A 206 -7.77 2.44 13.80
N LEU A 207 -7.14 1.40 13.25
CA LEU A 207 -5.71 1.38 12.88
C LEU A 207 -5.40 2.30 11.68
N ALA A 208 -6.42 2.67 10.88
CA ALA A 208 -6.24 3.41 9.62
C ALA A 208 -5.58 4.80 9.77
N GLY A 209 -5.52 5.33 11.00
CA GLY A 209 -4.84 6.58 11.34
C GLY A 209 -3.31 6.47 11.45
N ASP A 210 -2.78 5.29 11.71
CA ASP A 210 -1.36 5.07 12.06
C ASP A 210 -0.52 4.56 10.88
N TYR A 211 -1.16 4.27 9.74
CA TYR A 211 -0.46 3.81 8.54
C TYR A 211 0.44 4.88 7.93
N THR A 212 1.59 4.44 7.44
CA THR A 212 2.39 5.22 6.50
C THR A 212 1.77 5.17 5.12
N VAL A 213 1.43 6.33 4.57
CA VAL A 213 0.83 6.45 3.24
C VAL A 213 1.92 6.47 2.17
N VAL A 214 1.79 5.59 1.19
CA VAL A 214 2.64 5.49 -0.01
C VAL A 214 1.79 5.65 -1.27
N PHE A 215 2.31 6.35 -2.27
CA PHE A 215 1.71 6.54 -3.58
C PHE A 215 2.56 5.79 -4.60
N ALA A 216 1.95 4.83 -5.28
CA ALA A 216 2.60 4.08 -6.34
C ALA A 216 1.88 4.29 -7.68
N ARG A 217 2.67 4.33 -8.76
CA ARG A 217 2.16 4.22 -10.13
C ARG A 217 2.10 2.73 -10.46
N SER A 218 1.02 2.26 -11.08
CA SER A 218 0.96 0.90 -11.67
C SER A 218 1.47 0.87 -13.10
#